data_AF-A0A2V6HHV1-F1
#
_entry.id   AF-A0A2V6HHV1-F1
#
_cell.length_a   1.000
_cell.length_b   1.000
_cell.length_c   1.000
_cell.angle_alpha   90.00
_cell.angle_beta   90.00
_cell.angle_gamma   90.00
#
_symmetry.space_group_name_H-M   'P 1'
#
loop_
_entity.id
_entity.type
_entity.pdbx_description
1 polymer ?
#
loop_
_entity_poly.entity_id
_entity_poly.type
_entity_poly.pdbx_seq_one_letter_code
_entity_poly.pdbx_strand_id
1 'polypeptide(L)'
;PSHGSGVTGPRAGHFSMVGDFQQSIYRDPRDLAHYRKLHQTLIDTRAAEELKLSVTFRLDRAQLDFVNDTFAKILNDAEGQVKFVELSPRPEILPGQVIRFELGDDVDLKLTETQRAQIEACRLAEWIREADLQKLRARSWREVAILCPRKAWLSALRDALLAEQIRVEVQSEADR
;
A
#
# COMPACT_ATOMS: atom_id res chain seq x y z
N PRO A 1 17.15 15.55 51.16
CA PRO A 1 16.09 14.62 50.69
C PRO A 1 15.92 14.76 49.17
N SER A 2 16.16 13.67 48.47
CA SER A 2 16.34 13.55 47.02
C SER A 2 15.11 13.95 46.20
N HIS A 3 15.31 14.85 45.22
CA HIS A 3 14.34 15.13 44.15
C HIS A 3 14.21 13.91 43.24
N GLY A 4 13.14 13.14 43.43
CA GLY A 4 12.72 12.11 42.47
C GLY A 4 12.21 12.79 41.20
N SER A 5 12.92 12.60 40.09
CA SER A 5 12.50 13.00 38.75
C SER A 5 11.27 12.18 38.35
N GLY A 6 10.08 12.63 38.75
CA GLY A 6 8.82 12.06 38.31
C GLY A 6 8.65 12.34 36.83
N VAL A 7 8.71 11.30 36.00
CA VAL A 7 8.38 11.38 34.58
C VAL A 7 6.91 11.77 34.50
N THR A 8 6.65 13.05 34.28
CA THR A 8 5.31 13.57 34.06
C THR A 8 4.92 13.19 32.64
N GLY A 9 3.84 12.43 32.49
CA GLY A 9 3.28 12.10 31.19
C GLY A 9 2.87 13.37 30.42
N PRO A 10 2.56 13.25 29.11
CA PRO A 10 2.11 14.38 28.31
C PRO A 10 0.88 15.04 28.95
N ARG A 11 0.76 16.36 28.79
CA ARG A 11 -0.41 17.11 29.25
C ARG A 11 -1.67 16.62 28.52
N ALA A 12 -2.84 16.78 29.15
CA ALA A 12 -4.11 16.48 28.52
C ALA A 12 -4.23 17.17 27.15
N GLY A 13 -4.62 16.43 26.12
CA GLY A 13 -4.73 16.92 24.73
C GLY A 13 -3.40 17.12 23.99
N HIS A 14 -2.24 16.82 24.61
CA HIS A 14 -0.91 17.01 23.97
C HIS A 14 -0.29 15.70 23.47
N PHE A 15 -1.04 14.60 23.55
CA PHE A 15 -0.67 13.32 22.94
C PHE A 15 -1.77 12.90 21.99
N SER A 16 -1.40 12.60 20.76
CA SER A 16 -2.26 12.00 19.76
C SER A 16 -1.48 10.90 19.04
N MET A 17 -2.16 9.80 18.75
CA MET A 17 -1.61 8.65 18.05
C MET A 17 -2.52 8.39 16.85
N VAL A 18 -1.93 8.30 15.66
CA VAL A 18 -2.64 8.03 14.40
C VAL A 18 -2.01 6.83 13.72
N GLY A 19 -2.84 6.02 13.09
CA GLY A 19 -2.39 4.85 12.35
C GLY A 19 -3.57 3.99 11.90
N ASP A 20 -3.25 2.97 11.11
CA ASP A 20 -4.19 1.97 10.64
C ASP A 20 -3.55 0.59 10.79
N PHE A 21 -4.20 -0.29 11.55
CA PHE A 21 -3.71 -1.65 11.76
C PHE A 21 -3.60 -2.41 10.43
N GLN A 22 -4.44 -2.10 9.44
CA GLN A 22 -4.44 -2.73 8.11
C GLN A 22 -3.23 -2.34 7.25
N GLN A 23 -2.54 -1.26 7.61
CA GLN A 23 -1.36 -0.75 6.91
C GLN A 23 -0.04 -1.14 7.59
N SER A 24 -0.10 -2.01 8.61
CA SER A 24 1.10 -2.56 9.24
C SER A 24 1.78 -3.56 8.30
N ILE A 25 2.77 -3.08 7.55
CA ILE A 25 3.52 -3.86 6.55
C ILE A 25 4.97 -4.18 6.99
N TYR A 26 5.39 -3.72 8.16
CA TYR A 26 6.72 -4.00 8.69
C TYR A 26 6.76 -5.38 9.35
N ARG A 27 7.92 -6.04 9.18
CA ARG A 27 8.04 -7.49 9.34
C ARG A 27 7.91 -8.01 10.77
N ASP A 28 8.11 -7.20 11.81
CA ASP A 28 8.01 -7.68 13.20
C ASP A 28 6.53 -7.77 13.62
N PRO A 29 5.95 -8.98 13.74
CA PRO A 29 4.54 -9.13 14.11
C PRO A 29 4.26 -8.63 15.54
N ARG A 30 5.31 -8.51 16.36
CA ARG A 30 5.20 -7.94 17.71
C ARG A 30 4.86 -6.46 17.65
N ASP A 31 5.18 -5.76 16.56
CA ASP A 31 4.85 -4.34 16.41
C ASP A 31 3.34 -4.14 16.32
N LEU A 32 2.64 -4.96 15.52
CA LEU A 32 1.18 -4.89 15.40
C LEU A 32 0.49 -5.33 16.72
N ALA A 33 0.94 -6.42 17.33
CA ALA A 33 0.40 -6.88 18.60
C ALA A 33 0.60 -5.86 19.72
N HIS A 34 1.78 -5.22 19.76
CA HIS A 34 2.09 -4.15 20.70
C HIS A 34 1.23 -2.92 20.44
N TYR A 35 1.10 -2.50 19.18
CA TYR A 35 0.28 -1.36 18.80
C TYR A 35 -1.19 -1.56 19.18
N ARG A 36 -1.76 -2.76 18.91
CA ARG A 36 -3.11 -3.14 19.35
C ARG A 36 -3.27 -3.10 20.87
N LYS A 37 -2.30 -3.66 21.61
CA LYS A 37 -2.33 -3.68 23.08
C LYS A 37 -2.25 -2.28 23.68
N LEU A 38 -1.37 -1.43 23.14
CA LEU A 38 -1.24 -0.03 23.57
C LEU A 38 -2.54 0.73 23.31
N HIS A 39 -3.09 0.62 22.09
CA HIS A 39 -4.39 1.21 21.74
C HIS A 39 -5.48 0.78 22.73
N GLN A 40 -5.64 -0.54 22.94
CA GLN A 40 -6.65 -1.06 23.86
C GLN A 40 -6.46 -0.55 25.29
N THR A 41 -5.21 -0.51 25.77
CA THR A 41 -4.89 -0.01 27.12
C THR A 41 -5.28 1.46 27.28
N LEU A 42 -5.00 2.31 26.27
CA LEU A 42 -5.35 3.73 26.31
C LEU A 42 -6.86 3.96 26.39
N ILE A 43 -7.65 3.15 25.69
CA ILE A 43 -9.11 3.23 25.72
C ILE A 43 -9.68 2.67 27.03
N ASP A 44 -9.24 1.49 27.46
CA ASP A 44 -9.75 0.82 28.69
C ASP A 44 -9.46 1.65 29.95
N THR A 45 -8.30 2.32 29.98
CA THR A 45 -7.91 3.19 31.10
C THR A 45 -8.51 4.60 31.01
N ARG A 46 -9.25 4.91 29.94
CA ARG A 46 -9.75 6.26 29.62
C ARG A 46 -8.65 7.33 29.57
N ALA A 47 -7.43 6.91 29.23
CA ALA A 47 -6.30 7.82 29.03
C ALA A 47 -6.38 8.54 27.68
N ALA A 48 -7.16 8.00 26.73
CA ALA A 48 -7.43 8.62 25.43
C ALA A 48 -8.86 8.32 24.95
N GLU A 49 -9.27 9.02 23.90
CA GLU A 49 -10.50 8.80 23.15
C GLU A 49 -10.15 8.23 21.75
N GLU A 50 -10.93 7.27 21.27
CA GLU A 50 -10.78 6.70 19.92
C GLU A 50 -11.59 7.53 18.91
N LEU A 51 -10.96 7.91 17.80
CA LEU A 51 -11.64 8.50 16.64
C LEU A 51 -11.42 7.61 15.41
N LYS A 52 -12.51 7.21 14.75
CA LYS A 52 -12.47 6.42 13.51
C LYS A 52 -12.80 7.28 12.31
N LEU A 53 -11.85 7.35 11.38
CA LEU A 53 -12.00 8.09 10.12
C LEU A 53 -12.17 7.09 8.97
N SER A 54 -13.43 6.75 8.66
CA SER A 54 -13.74 5.71 7.66
C SER A 54 -13.92 6.25 6.23
N VAL A 55 -13.99 7.57 6.04
CA VAL A 55 -14.20 8.18 4.72
C VAL A 55 -12.86 8.37 4.00
N THR A 56 -12.72 7.77 2.82
CA THR A 56 -11.57 8.02 1.94
C THR A 56 -11.84 9.16 0.95
N PHE A 57 -10.90 10.10 0.90
CA PHE A 57 -10.87 11.17 -0.08
C PHE A 57 -9.94 10.88 -1.26
N ARG A 58 -9.26 9.73 -1.25
CA ARG A 58 -8.21 9.39 -2.22
C ARG A 58 -8.68 8.45 -3.33
N LEU A 59 -9.67 7.61 -3.04
CA LEU A 59 -10.16 6.61 -3.97
C LEU A 59 -11.46 7.05 -4.63
N ASP A 60 -11.59 6.72 -5.90
CA ASP A 60 -12.81 6.84 -6.67
C ASP A 60 -13.58 5.51 -6.72
N ARG A 61 -14.82 5.52 -7.23
CA ARG A 61 -15.79 4.43 -7.08
C ARG A 61 -15.23 3.04 -7.42
N ALA A 62 -14.73 2.86 -8.64
CA ALA A 62 -14.23 1.55 -9.07
C ALA A 62 -13.07 1.03 -8.22
N GLN A 63 -12.21 1.92 -7.72
CA GLN A 63 -11.08 1.53 -6.87
C GLN A 63 -11.54 1.18 -5.46
N LEU A 64 -12.48 1.95 -4.92
CA LEU A 64 -13.09 1.71 -3.62
C LEU A 64 -13.79 0.35 -3.59
N ASP A 65 -14.64 0.09 -4.58
CA ASP A 65 -15.39 -1.15 -4.71
C ASP A 65 -14.42 -2.34 -4.84
N PHE A 66 -13.37 -2.20 -5.67
CA PHE A 66 -12.34 -3.23 -5.81
C PHE A 66 -11.59 -3.52 -4.49
N VAL A 67 -11.21 -2.49 -3.74
CA VAL A 67 -10.52 -2.64 -2.45
C VAL A 67 -11.43 -3.32 -1.44
N ASN A 68 -12.66 -2.83 -1.27
CA ASN A 68 -13.61 -3.38 -0.30
C ASN A 68 -13.95 -4.85 -0.63
N ASP A 69 -14.18 -5.18 -1.90
CA ASP A 69 -14.51 -6.54 -2.33
C ASP A 69 -13.33 -7.53 -2.21
N THR A 70 -12.10 -7.05 -2.38
CA THR A 70 -10.90 -7.89 -2.38
C THR A 70 -10.40 -8.10 -0.95
N PHE A 71 -10.17 -7.02 -0.20
CA PHE A 71 -9.52 -7.10 1.10
C PHE A 71 -10.43 -7.64 2.20
N ALA A 72 -11.76 -7.52 2.08
CA ALA A 72 -12.68 -8.20 3.00
C ALA A 72 -12.52 -9.73 3.00
N LYS A 73 -12.03 -10.32 1.89
CA LYS A 73 -11.80 -11.76 1.77
C LYS A 73 -10.42 -12.18 2.29
N ILE A 74 -9.47 -11.24 2.35
CA ILE A 74 -8.07 -11.48 2.75
C ILE A 74 -7.87 -11.16 4.24
N LEU A 75 -8.37 -10.00 4.69
CA LEU A 75 -8.22 -9.47 6.04
C LEU A 75 -9.41 -9.90 6.91
N ASN A 76 -9.34 -11.13 7.41
CA ASN A 76 -10.43 -11.82 8.11
C ASN A 76 -10.17 -12.02 9.62
N ASP A 77 -9.16 -11.35 10.18
CA ASP A 77 -8.72 -11.47 11.59
C ASP A 77 -8.23 -12.88 11.99
N ALA A 78 -7.92 -13.75 11.01
CA ALA A 78 -7.30 -15.06 11.24
C ALA A 78 -5.78 -15.00 11.07
N GLU A 79 -5.05 -15.94 11.70
CA GLU A 79 -3.60 -16.12 11.52
C GLU A 79 -2.74 -14.86 11.75
N GLY A 80 -3.19 -13.98 12.66
CA GLY A 80 -2.48 -12.73 12.96
C GLY A 80 -2.73 -11.61 11.95
N GLN A 81 -3.62 -11.82 10.98
CA GLN A 81 -4.17 -10.73 10.17
C GLN A 81 -5.11 -9.86 10.98
N VAL A 82 -5.41 -8.68 10.45
CA VAL A 82 -6.39 -7.78 11.05
C VAL A 82 -7.76 -7.97 10.40
N LYS A 83 -8.82 -7.62 11.12
CA LYS A 83 -10.15 -7.48 10.51
C LYS A 83 -10.16 -6.32 9.52
N PHE A 84 -10.71 -6.56 8.33
CA PHE A 84 -10.96 -5.50 7.36
C PHE A 84 -11.93 -4.44 7.90
N VAL A 85 -11.57 -3.17 7.74
CA VAL A 85 -12.42 -2.00 8.01
C VAL A 85 -12.78 -1.39 6.67
N GLU A 86 -14.05 -1.49 6.32
CA GLU A 86 -14.57 -1.02 5.04
C GLU A 86 -14.39 0.49 4.87
N LEU A 87 -13.92 0.88 3.69
CA LEU A 87 -13.74 2.28 3.34
C LEU A 87 -15.06 2.87 2.83
N SER A 88 -15.44 4.02 3.39
CA SER A 88 -16.59 4.81 2.94
C SER A 88 -16.18 5.84 1.91
N PRO A 89 -17.02 6.13 0.91
CA PRO A 89 -16.71 7.13 -0.11
C PRO A 89 -16.86 8.56 0.41
N ARG A 90 -16.08 9.50 -0.15
CA ARG A 90 -16.38 10.93 -0.05
C ARG A 90 -17.69 11.30 -0.78
N PRO A 91 -18.35 12.43 -0.42
CA PRO A 91 -19.40 13.01 -1.25
C PRO A 91 -18.92 13.28 -2.68
N GLU A 92 -19.82 13.20 -3.67
CA GLU A 92 -19.52 13.50 -5.08
C GLU A 92 -18.32 12.73 -5.66
N ILE A 93 -18.18 11.46 -5.25
CA ILE A 93 -17.12 10.58 -5.72
C ILE A 93 -17.13 10.42 -7.25
N LEU A 94 -15.95 10.42 -7.86
CA LEU A 94 -15.83 10.21 -9.31
C LEU A 94 -15.88 8.70 -9.64
N PRO A 95 -16.11 8.31 -10.91
CA PRO A 95 -16.20 6.91 -11.28
C PRO A 95 -14.93 6.09 -11.04
N GLY A 96 -13.74 6.70 -11.17
CA GLY A 96 -12.46 5.99 -11.03
C GLY A 96 -12.22 4.96 -12.14
N GLN A 97 -11.16 4.17 -11.99
CA GLN A 97 -10.81 3.10 -12.92
C GLN A 97 -9.99 2.02 -12.22
N VAL A 98 -10.26 0.77 -12.58
CA VAL A 98 -9.39 -0.39 -12.31
C VAL A 98 -9.22 -1.12 -13.64
N ILE A 99 -7.98 -1.40 -14.01
CA ILE A 99 -7.64 -2.15 -15.22
C ILE A 99 -6.96 -3.43 -14.80
N ARG A 100 -7.47 -4.56 -15.30
CA ARG A 100 -6.82 -5.85 -15.18
C ARG A 100 -6.01 -6.10 -16.45
N PHE A 101 -4.69 -6.20 -16.29
CA PHE A 101 -3.78 -6.62 -17.34
C PHE A 101 -3.44 -8.09 -17.12
N GLU A 102 -3.67 -8.92 -18.13
CA GLU A 102 -3.26 -10.32 -18.12
C GLU A 102 -1.83 -10.41 -18.66
N LEU A 103 -0.91 -10.88 -17.82
CA LEU A 103 0.52 -11.02 -18.15
C LEU A 103 0.81 -12.12 -19.20
N GLY A 104 -0.21 -12.82 -19.70
CA GLY A 104 -0.08 -13.93 -20.65
C GLY A 104 0.03 -15.30 -19.98
N ASP A 105 0.50 -16.30 -20.76
CA ASP A 105 0.44 -17.73 -20.43
C ASP A 105 1.23 -18.16 -19.18
N ASP A 106 1.01 -19.42 -18.77
CA ASP A 106 1.55 -20.09 -17.59
C ASP A 106 3.03 -19.81 -17.30
N VAL A 107 3.32 -19.64 -16.01
CA VAL A 107 4.66 -19.39 -15.49
C VAL A 107 5.56 -20.60 -15.76
N ASP A 108 6.61 -20.42 -16.58
CA ASP A 108 7.64 -21.45 -16.70
C ASP A 108 8.50 -21.50 -15.43
N LEU A 109 8.23 -22.52 -14.61
CA LEU A 109 8.92 -22.76 -13.35
C LEU A 109 10.39 -23.17 -13.55
N LYS A 110 10.81 -23.56 -14.76
CA LYS A 110 12.21 -23.88 -15.07
C LYS A 110 13.09 -22.63 -15.16
N LEU A 111 12.48 -21.47 -15.42
CA LEU A 111 13.20 -20.21 -15.46
C LEU A 111 13.64 -19.77 -14.07
N THR A 112 14.70 -18.97 -14.00
CA THR A 112 15.08 -18.27 -12.77
C THR A 112 14.08 -17.14 -12.49
N GLU A 113 14.03 -16.65 -11.25
CA GLU A 113 13.20 -15.50 -10.89
C GLU A 113 13.53 -14.27 -11.74
N THR A 114 14.81 -14.00 -11.99
CA THR A 114 15.26 -12.88 -12.83
C THR A 114 14.78 -13.02 -14.27
N GLN A 115 14.83 -14.23 -14.85
CA GLN A 115 14.33 -14.48 -16.20
C GLN A 115 12.82 -14.26 -16.29
N ARG A 116 12.05 -14.74 -15.30
CA ARG A 116 10.60 -14.48 -15.24
C ARG A 116 10.30 -12.98 -15.11
N ALA A 117 10.99 -12.29 -14.21
CA ALA A 117 10.85 -10.85 -14.04
C ALA A 117 11.13 -10.09 -15.35
N GLN A 118 12.12 -10.51 -16.13
CA GLN A 118 12.42 -9.91 -17.44
C GLN A 118 11.27 -10.11 -18.45
N ILE A 119 10.73 -11.33 -18.53
CA ILE A 119 9.62 -11.63 -19.45
C ILE A 119 8.37 -10.82 -19.07
N GLU A 120 8.02 -10.82 -17.78
CA GLU A 120 6.88 -10.06 -17.29
C GLU A 120 7.07 -8.55 -17.48
N ALA A 121 8.29 -8.05 -17.27
CA ALA A 121 8.64 -6.66 -17.51
C ALA A 121 8.47 -6.24 -18.97
N CYS A 122 8.95 -7.05 -19.93
CA CYS A 122 8.78 -6.78 -21.35
C CYS A 122 7.31 -6.73 -21.74
N ARG A 123 6.51 -7.73 -21.32
CA ARG A 123 5.08 -7.78 -21.61
C ARG A 123 4.32 -6.59 -21.02
N LEU A 124 4.66 -6.20 -19.79
CA LEU A 124 4.05 -5.02 -19.16
C LEU A 124 4.46 -3.73 -19.87
N ALA A 125 5.73 -3.58 -20.26
CA ALA A 125 6.19 -2.38 -20.98
C ALA A 125 5.53 -2.23 -22.35
N GLU A 126 5.44 -3.32 -23.12
CA GLU A 126 4.71 -3.36 -24.41
C GLU A 126 3.25 -2.96 -24.21
N TRP A 127 2.58 -3.52 -23.20
CA TRP A 127 1.20 -3.18 -22.89
C TRP A 127 1.03 -1.73 -22.45
N ILE A 128 1.94 -1.18 -21.63
CA ILE A 128 1.90 0.23 -21.20
C ILE A 128 2.07 1.15 -22.41
N ARG A 129 2.97 0.84 -23.34
CA ARG A 129 3.14 1.60 -24.58
C ARG A 129 1.86 1.61 -25.40
N GLU A 130 1.21 0.46 -25.56
CA GLU A 130 -0.05 0.35 -26.33
C GLU A 130 -1.24 1.02 -25.63
N ALA A 131 -1.30 0.92 -24.30
CA ALA A 131 -2.31 1.59 -23.50
C ALA A 131 -2.19 3.12 -23.62
N ASP A 132 -0.94 3.61 -23.59
CA ASP A 132 -0.58 5.03 -23.52
C ASP A 132 -1.21 5.75 -22.30
N LEU A 133 -0.83 7.00 -22.09
CA LEU A 133 -1.28 7.84 -20.99
C LEU A 133 -2.81 8.02 -20.96
N GLN A 134 -3.47 8.05 -22.12
CA GLN A 134 -4.93 8.20 -22.20
C GLN A 134 -5.68 7.05 -21.53
N LYS A 135 -5.29 5.80 -21.80
CA LYS A 135 -5.97 4.63 -21.20
C LYS A 135 -5.71 4.53 -19.71
N LEU A 136 -4.53 4.96 -19.27
CA LEU A 136 -4.15 5.08 -17.85
C LEU A 136 -4.76 6.30 -17.15
N ARG A 137 -5.46 7.17 -17.90
CA ARG A 137 -6.02 8.45 -17.42
C ARG A 137 -4.97 9.35 -16.75
N ALA A 138 -3.73 9.29 -17.25
CA ALA A 138 -2.62 10.11 -16.80
C ALA A 138 -2.33 11.24 -17.80
N ARG A 139 -1.80 12.36 -17.32
CA ARG A 139 -1.37 13.50 -18.16
C ARG A 139 0.10 13.40 -18.53
N SER A 140 0.87 12.67 -17.74
CA SER A 140 2.30 12.42 -17.96
C SER A 140 2.76 11.18 -17.20
N TRP A 141 3.90 10.62 -17.59
CA TRP A 141 4.52 9.49 -16.89
C TRP A 141 4.87 9.77 -15.42
N ARG A 142 4.92 11.05 -14.99
CA ARG A 142 5.13 11.43 -13.59
C ARG A 142 3.94 11.10 -12.68
N GLU A 143 2.76 10.87 -13.26
CA GLU A 143 1.54 10.48 -12.53
C GLU A 143 1.38 8.95 -12.47
N VAL A 144 2.31 8.19 -13.06
CA VAL A 144 2.28 6.72 -13.10
C VAL A 144 3.39 6.18 -12.22
N ALA A 145 3.02 5.29 -11.29
CA ALA A 145 3.96 4.56 -10.46
C ALA A 145 3.72 3.05 -10.61
N ILE A 146 4.79 2.28 -10.72
CA ILE A 146 4.74 0.81 -10.74
C ILE A 146 5.30 0.32 -9.41
N LEU A 147 4.49 -0.42 -8.66
CA LEU A 147 4.89 -1.02 -7.39
C LEU A 147 5.34 -2.45 -7.63
N CYS A 148 6.61 -2.74 -7.29
CA CYS A 148 7.17 -4.07 -7.41
C CYS A 148 7.15 -4.79 -6.06
N PRO A 149 6.77 -6.08 -6.00
CA PRO A 149 6.80 -6.84 -4.75
C PRO A 149 8.24 -7.08 -4.24
N ARG A 150 9.25 -7.00 -5.12
CA ARG A 150 10.65 -7.26 -4.81
C ARG A 150 11.58 -6.28 -5.52
N LYS A 151 12.67 -5.89 -4.86
CA LYS A 151 13.69 -4.97 -5.42
C LYS A 151 14.32 -5.49 -6.71
N ALA A 152 14.51 -6.81 -6.84
CA ALA A 152 15.11 -7.43 -8.02
C ALA A 152 14.31 -7.20 -9.31
N TRP A 153 13.03 -6.83 -9.22
CA TRP A 153 12.17 -6.58 -10.38
C TRP A 153 12.34 -5.16 -10.93
N LEU A 154 12.88 -4.24 -10.13
CA LEU A 154 13.01 -2.84 -10.52
C LEU A 154 13.93 -2.66 -11.73
N SER A 155 15.05 -3.39 -11.78
CA SER A 155 15.99 -3.31 -12.91
C SER A 155 15.38 -3.85 -14.20
N ALA A 156 14.71 -5.01 -14.13
CA ALA A 156 14.07 -5.62 -15.30
C ALA A 156 12.99 -4.69 -15.89
N LEU A 157 12.15 -4.11 -15.03
CA LEU A 157 11.11 -3.16 -15.45
C LEU A 157 11.69 -1.87 -16.01
N ARG A 158 12.72 -1.31 -15.37
CA ARG A 158 13.40 -0.12 -15.89
C ARG A 158 13.90 -0.36 -17.30
N ASP A 159 14.62 -1.47 -17.51
CA ASP A 159 15.25 -1.76 -18.80
C ASP A 159 14.20 -2.01 -19.90
N ALA A 160 13.10 -2.71 -19.57
CA ALA A 160 11.98 -2.93 -20.48
C ALA A 160 11.25 -1.62 -20.85
N LEU A 161 10.96 -0.74 -19.89
CA LEU A 161 10.31 0.54 -20.14
C LEU A 161 11.18 1.46 -21.00
N LEU A 162 12.50 1.48 -20.75
CA LEU A 162 13.45 2.25 -21.57
C LEU A 162 13.53 1.72 -23.01
N ALA A 163 13.42 0.40 -23.22
CA ALA A 163 13.37 -0.18 -24.56
C ALA A 163 12.13 0.28 -25.35
N GLU A 164 11.00 0.47 -24.67
CA GLU A 164 9.77 1.06 -25.21
C GLU A 164 9.78 2.61 -25.22
N GLN A 165 10.93 3.24 -24.97
CA GLN A 165 11.14 4.69 -24.95
C GLN A 165 10.31 5.43 -23.88
N ILE A 166 9.88 4.73 -22.83
CA ILE A 166 9.17 5.30 -21.69
C ILE A 166 10.18 5.80 -20.66
N ARG A 167 10.07 7.07 -20.26
CA ARG A 167 10.94 7.65 -19.23
C ARG A 167 10.56 7.11 -17.85
N VAL A 168 11.56 6.63 -17.12
CA VAL A 168 11.39 6.02 -15.80
C VAL A 168 12.50 6.47 -14.84
N GLU A 169 12.16 6.53 -13.56
CA GLU A 169 13.10 6.76 -12.47
C GLU A 169 12.90 5.65 -11.43
N VAL A 170 14.00 4.98 -11.04
CA VAL A 170 13.96 3.94 -10.02
C VAL A 170 14.20 4.57 -8.67
N GLN A 171 13.28 4.34 -7.74
CA GLN A 171 13.38 4.79 -6.36
C GLN A 171 13.60 3.56 -5.47
N SER A 172 14.83 3.36 -5.01
CA SER A 172 15.18 2.27 -4.10
C SER A 172 16.02 2.77 -2.93
N GLU A 173 15.96 2.09 -1.77
CA GLU A 173 16.78 2.44 -0.60
C GLU A 173 18.30 2.34 -0.87
N ALA A 174 18.72 1.64 -1.91
CA ALA A 174 20.13 1.57 -2.31
C ALA A 174 20.58 2.80 -3.13
N ASP A 175 19.65 3.65 -3.55
CA ASP A 175 19.90 4.89 -4.31
C ASP A 175 19.84 6.15 -3.41
N ARG A 176 19.87 5.98 -2.08
CA ARG A 176 19.96 7.09 -1.10
C ARG A 176 21.30 7.14 -0.40
#